data_AF-A0A1Q6Y576-F1
#
_entry.id   AF-A0A1Q6Y576-F1
#
_cell.length_a   1.000
_cell.length_b   1.000
_cell.length_c   1.000
_cell.angle_alpha   90.00
_cell.angle_beta   90.00
_cell.angle_gamma   90.00
#
_symmetry.space_group_name_H-M   'P 1'
#
loop_
_entity.id
_entity.type
_entity.pdbx_description
1 polymer ?
#
loop_
_entity_poly.entity_id
_entity_poly.type
_entity_poly.pdbx_seq_one_letter_code
_entity_poly.pdbx_strand_id
1 'polypeptide(L)' 'MANEPQQTAFSNQYYDLVSILYHALEAAQNASTYARDAQGDQQLSQFFQQVQQQNNNIAQQAQQLVSRYSR' A
#
# COMPACT_ATOMS: atom_id res chain seq x y z
N MET A 1 0.21 -19.85 -17.05
CA MET A 1 -0.18 -18.66 -16.25
C MET A 1 -0.60 -19.17 -14.90
N ALA A 2 0.17 -18.87 -13.86
CA ALA A 2 -0.07 -19.38 -12.52
C ALA A 2 -1.33 -18.71 -11.95
N ASN A 3 -2.35 -19.50 -11.67
CA ASN A 3 -3.36 -19.12 -10.69
C ASN A 3 -2.69 -19.25 -9.33
N GLU A 4 -2.44 -18.13 -8.66
CA GLU A 4 -2.22 -18.14 -7.22
C GLU A 4 -3.57 -17.89 -6.55
N PRO A 5 -4.29 -18.92 -6.10
CA PRO A 5 -5.44 -18.72 -5.23
C PRO A 5 -4.89 -18.31 -3.86
N GLN A 6 -4.69 -17.01 -3.63
CA GLN A 6 -4.51 -16.49 -2.28
C GLN A 6 -5.86 -16.37 -1.57
N GLN A 7 -6.64 -17.45 -1.55
CA GLN A 7 -7.64 -17.64 -0.51
C GLN A 7 -6.95 -18.44 0.58
N THR A 8 -6.48 -17.77 1.62
CA THR A 8 -6.13 -18.43 2.86
C THR A 8 -7.33 -19.28 3.29
N ALA A 9 -7.11 -20.55 3.63
CA ALA A 9 -8.18 -21.48 4.03
C ALA A 9 -8.96 -21.03 5.29
N PHE A 10 -8.53 -19.92 5.90
CA PHE A 10 -9.20 -19.19 6.96
C PHE A 10 -9.37 -17.74 6.51
N SER A 11 -10.62 -17.29 6.34
CA SER A 11 -10.92 -15.86 6.19
C SER A 11 -10.58 -15.16 7.50
N ASN A 12 -9.57 -14.29 7.49
CA ASN A 12 -9.20 -13.49 8.64
C ASN A 12 -9.14 -12.03 8.20
N GLN A 13 -10.29 -11.36 8.29
CA GLN A 13 -10.45 -9.96 7.90
C GLN A 13 -9.46 -9.03 8.62
N TYR A 14 -9.07 -9.35 9.85
CA TYR A 14 -8.06 -8.59 10.57
C TYR A 14 -6.67 -8.76 9.93
N TYR A 15 -6.28 -9.99 9.62
CA TYR A 15 -5.04 -10.28 8.90
C TYR A 15 -5.02 -9.61 7.52
N ASP A 16 -6.13 -9.66 6.78
CA ASP A 16 -6.26 -9.04 5.46
C ASP A 16 -6.09 -7.52 5.55
N LEU A 17 -6.69 -6.87 6.55
CA LEU A 17 -6.55 -5.43 6.77
C LEU A 17 -5.13 -5.02 7.18
N VAL A 18 -4.48 -5.82 8.03
CA VAL A 18 -3.07 -5.59 8.40
C VAL A 18 -2.15 -5.76 7.18
N SER A 19 -2.43 -6.74 6.32
CA SER A 19 -1.68 -6.98 5.08
C SER A 19 -1.81 -5.79 4.11
N ILE A 20 -3.03 -5.27 3.91
CA ILE A 20 -3.25 -4.07 3.10
C ILE A 20 -2.53 -2.85 3.69
N LEU A 21 -2.61 -2.65 5.01
CA LEU A 21 -1.90 -1.55 5.69
C LEU A 21 -0.39 -1.64 5.45
N TYR A 22 0.20 -2.83 5.62
CA TYR A 22 1.63 -3.06 5.42
C TYR A 22 2.05 -2.71 3.98
N HIS A 23 1.38 -3.28 2.98
CA HIS A 23 1.76 -3.07 1.58
C HIS A 23 1.54 -1.63 1.11
N ALA A 24 0.52 -0.94 1.63
CA ALA A 24 0.32 0.47 1.33
C ALA A 24 1.47 1.33 1.88
N LEU A 25 1.92 1.08 3.12
CA LEU A 25 3.06 1.79 3.69
C LEU A 25 4.36 1.51 2.93
N GLU A 26 4.61 0.25 2.58
CA GLU A 26 5.77 -0.17 1.78
C GLU A 26 5.76 0.49 0.39
N ALA A 27 4.62 0.48 -0.30
CA ALA A 27 4.47 1.13 -1.61
C ALA A 27 4.68 2.65 -1.53
N ALA A 28 4.16 3.31 -0.50
CA ALA A 28 4.40 4.74 -0.28
C ALA A 28 5.88 5.06 -0.03
N GLN A 29 6.57 4.23 0.76
CA GLN A 29 8.00 4.39 1.03
C GLN A 29 8.84 4.19 -0.24
N ASN A 30 8.54 3.15 -1.02
CA ASN A 30 9.22 2.87 -2.28
C ASN A 30 9.01 4.00 -3.29
N ALA A 31 7.77 4.47 -3.43
CA ALA A 31 7.44 5.59 -4.31
C ALA A 31 8.18 6.89 -3.92
N SER A 32 8.35 7.17 -2.62
CA SER A 32 9.16 8.30 -2.15
C SER A 32 10.64 8.18 -2.56
N THR A 33 11.19 6.97 -2.53
CA THR A 33 12.56 6.72 -3.01
C THR A 33 12.65 6.91 -4.52
N TYR A 34 11.72 6.34 -5.29
CA TYR A 34 11.72 6.48 -6.74
C TYR A 34 11.50 7.92 -7.20
N ALA A 35 10.69 8.71 -6.49
CA ALA A 35 10.52 10.14 -6.76
C ALA A 35 11.83 10.93 -6.60
N ARG A 36 12.68 10.53 -5.64
CA ARG A 36 14.02 11.10 -5.45
C ARG A 36 15.00 10.64 -6.52
N ASP A 37 14.92 9.39 -6.96
CA ASP A 37 15.81 8.85 -7.99
C ASP A 37 15.46 9.40 -9.39
N ALA A 38 14.20 9.76 -9.63
CA ALA A 38 13.71 10.38 -10.86
C ALA A 38 14.09 11.87 -11.00
N GLN A 39 15.10 12.36 -10.26
CA GLN A 39 15.59 13.72 -10.39
C GLN A 39 16.03 14.02 -11.83
N GLY A 40 15.34 14.97 -12.48
CA GLY A 40 15.56 15.34 -13.88
C GLY A 40 14.45 14.89 -14.83
N ASP A 41 13.58 13.97 -14.41
CA ASP A 41 12.35 13.61 -15.11
C ASP A 41 11.14 14.04 -14.29
N GLN A 42 10.60 15.20 -14.65
CA GLN A 42 9.47 15.80 -13.93
C GLN A 42 8.20 14.94 -14.01
N GLN A 43 7.95 14.28 -15.14
CA GLN A 43 6.75 13.45 -15.30
C GLN A 43 6.84 12.21 -14.42
N LEU A 44 8.02 11.58 -14.39
CA LEU A 44 8.24 10.38 -13.60
C LEU A 44 8.23 10.69 -12.09
N SER A 45 8.84 11.81 -11.68
CA SER A 45 8.80 12.26 -10.28
C SER A 45 7.37 12.57 -9.82
N GLN A 46 6.56 13.23 -10.65
CA GLN A 46 5.15 13.50 -10.35
C GLN A 46 4.32 12.23 -10.24
N PHE A 47 4.55 11.26 -11.13
CA PHE A 47 3.88 9.97 -11.06
C PHE A 47 4.19 9.25 -9.74
N PHE A 48 5.45 9.18 -9.33
CA PHE A 48 5.82 8.55 -8.06
C PHE A 48 5.26 9.28 -6.83
N GLN A 49 5.22 10.61 -6.85
CA GLN A 49 4.56 11.39 -5.79
C GLN A 49 3.05 11.07 -5.72
N GLN A 50 2.39 10.92 -6.87
CA GLN A 50 0.98 10.53 -6.91
C GLN A 50 0.77 9.12 -6.34
N VAL A 51 1.63 8.15 -6.69
CA VAL A 51 1.59 6.79 -6.14
C VAL A 51 1.79 6.81 -4.63
N GLN A 52 2.76 7.60 -4.13
CA GLN A 52 2.98 7.77 -2.70
C GLN A 52 1.72 8.29 -2.00
N GLN A 53 1.09 9.32 -2.55
CA GLN A 53 -0.08 9.94 -1.92
C GLN A 53 -1.30 9.02 -1.92
N GLN A 54 -1.54 8.26 -2.99
CA GLN A 54 -2.61 7.27 -3.03
C GLN A 54 -2.42 6.17 -1.98
N ASN A 55 -1.19 5.66 -1.86
CA ASN A 55 -0.88 4.62 -0.89
C ASN A 55 -0.95 5.13 0.56
N ASN A 56 -0.55 6.38 0.83
CA ASN A 56 -0.77 7.00 2.14
C ASN A 56 -2.27 7.07 2.51
N ASN A 57 -3.14 7.41 1.56
CA ASN A 57 -4.58 7.44 1.78
C ASN A 57 -5.16 6.04 2.04
N ILE A 58 -4.66 5.02 1.35
CA ILE A 58 -5.03 3.61 1.58
C ILE A 58 -4.56 3.18 2.97
N ALA A 59 -3.31 3.46 3.34
CA ALA A 59 -2.75 3.13 4.65
C ALA A 59 -3.58 3.76 5.78
N GLN A 60 -3.96 5.03 5.65
CA GLN A 60 -4.80 5.70 6.63
C GLN A 60 -6.17 5.02 6.80
N GLN A 61 -6.83 4.66 5.69
CA GLN A 61 -8.11 3.95 5.74
C GLN A 61 -7.97 2.56 6.34
N ALA A 62 -6.94 1.81 5.94
CA ALA A 62 -6.65 0.48 6.48
C ALA A 62 -6.40 0.55 7.99
N GLN A 63 -5.62 1.54 8.48
CA GLN A 63 -5.38 1.73 9.90
C GLN A 63 -6.67 2.00 10.70
N GLN A 64 -7.59 2.80 10.15
CA GLN A 64 -8.89 3.05 10.76
C GLN A 64 -9.73 1.78 10.85
N LEU A 65 -9.70 0.94 9.81
CA LEU A 65 -10.41 -0.34 9.79
C LEU A 65 -9.77 -1.34 10.77
N VAL A 66 -8.45 -1.50 10.76
CA VAL A 66 -7.70 -2.33 11.73
C VAL A 66 -8.12 -1.97 13.16
N SER A 67 -8.20 -0.69 13.49
CA SER A 67 -8.59 -0.21 14.83
C SER A 67 -10.05 -0.54 15.20
N ARG A 68 -10.93 -0.73 14.21
CA ARG A 68 -12.33 -1.14 14.42
C ARG A 68 -12.47 -2.66 14.58
N TYR A 69 -11.68 -3.43 13.84
CA TYR A 69 -11.73 -4.90 13.82
C TYR A 69 -10.76 -5.58 14.80
N SER A 70 -9.91 -4.82 15.50
CA SER A 70 -9.00 -5.33 16.54
C SER A 70 -9.65 -5.52 17.91
N ARG A 71 -10.95 -5.25 18.06
CA ARG A 71 -11.69 -5.33 19.32
C ARG A 71 -12.47 -6.63 19.46
#